data_AF-A0A9D7P8Q8-F1
#
_entry.id   AF-A0A9D7P8Q8-F1
#
_cell.length_a   1.000
_cell.length_b   1.000
_cell.length_c   1.000
_cell.angle_alpha   90.00
_cell.angle_beta   90.00
_cell.angle_gamma   90.00
#
_symmetry.space_group_name_H-M   'P 1'
#
loop_
_entity.id
_entity.type
_entity.pdbx_description
1 polymer ?
#
loop_
_entity_poly.entity_id
_entity_poly.type
_entity_poly.pdbx_seq_one_letter_code
_entity_poly.pdbx_strand_id
1 'polypeptide(L)'
;MPRFLAAKPDADLIRLPWAAPLDQWPTQYLVALPRGISRHVVRFLQVGDEILAAKEILEEVAVQEYRLLTELRHLGIPSVEPVGVVLGRVNIDGDPLDPVLLTKHLPFSLPYRSLFYPGVKHETVGRLLDAMVVLFVRLHLSGFYWGDVSLSNILFRRDAGEFAAYLVDAETGEIHEQLTDGQRAHDLQIARTNLFGEFLDLEAGGILDPSLDPAWLVGTIEERYHQLWAELTGVEEFDESELYRLEGRVRRLNALGFDVAEIDIDASPDGRTIRMRPKVVDAGHHTRRLMRLTGLDAEEHQARRMLNDMDTFRAKAGPHLPESVAAHKWLAEVFEPAVGRVPAHLRSKRDAAQIFHEVLEHRWYASQRENREVSTEDAATAYINEILTTLPDELLGDLATIGGELRDKYDPSKGFVDEDDDDEPYDPWEDGANDPDIEVMETFDINALRAKAAKKKG
;
A
#
# COMPACT_ATOMS: atom_id res chain seq x y z
N MET A 1 -40.57 -6.92 -9.80
CA MET A 1 -39.90 -6.46 -8.57
C MET A 1 -38.48 -6.98 -8.62
N PRO A 2 -37.47 -6.12 -8.42
CA PRO A 2 -36.07 -6.55 -8.44
C PRO A 2 -35.81 -7.58 -7.33
N ARG A 3 -34.95 -8.55 -7.62
CA ARG A 3 -34.48 -9.56 -6.65
C ARG A 3 -33.08 -9.16 -6.20
N PHE A 4 -32.85 -9.14 -4.88
CA PHE A 4 -31.56 -8.80 -4.30
C PHE A 4 -30.85 -10.08 -3.86
N LEU A 5 -29.71 -10.37 -4.49
CA LEU A 5 -28.76 -11.37 -4.01
C LEU A 5 -27.69 -10.63 -3.21
N ALA A 6 -27.84 -10.52 -1.89
CA ALA A 6 -26.90 -9.77 -1.06
C ALA A 6 -26.50 -10.56 0.18
N ALA A 7 -25.27 -10.34 0.65
CA ALA A 7 -24.79 -10.95 1.90
C ALA A 7 -25.50 -10.38 3.14
N LYS A 8 -25.91 -9.10 3.08
CA LYS A 8 -26.68 -8.42 4.13
C LYS A 8 -27.86 -7.66 3.53
N PRO A 9 -29.08 -7.82 4.05
CA PRO A 9 -30.23 -7.06 3.60
C PRO A 9 -30.13 -5.61 4.10
N ASP A 10 -30.26 -4.66 3.17
CA ASP A 10 -30.31 -3.23 3.46
C ASP A 10 -31.64 -2.65 2.93
N ALA A 11 -32.40 -2.02 3.81
CA ALA A 11 -33.70 -1.46 3.48
C ALA A 11 -33.61 -0.18 2.64
N ASP A 12 -32.50 0.55 2.72
CA ASP A 12 -32.29 1.78 1.95
C ASP A 12 -32.06 1.48 0.46
N LEU A 13 -31.48 0.31 0.14
CA LEU A 13 -31.36 -0.18 -1.24
C LEU A 13 -32.73 -0.35 -1.91
N ILE A 14 -33.76 -0.75 -1.18
CA ILE A 14 -35.10 -1.04 -1.76
C ILE A 14 -35.74 0.23 -2.35
N ARG A 15 -35.40 1.41 -1.80
CA ARG A 15 -36.01 2.69 -2.16
C ARG A 15 -35.42 3.33 -3.41
N LEU A 16 -34.32 2.78 -3.93
CA LEU A 16 -33.62 3.33 -5.08
C LEU A 16 -34.39 3.11 -6.40
N PRO A 17 -34.18 3.95 -7.44
CA PRO A 17 -34.95 3.93 -8.67
C PRO A 17 -34.51 2.79 -9.63
N TRP A 18 -34.64 1.54 -9.21
CA TRP A 18 -34.21 0.37 -9.96
C TRP A 18 -34.91 0.15 -11.32
N ALA A 19 -36.01 0.88 -11.57
CA ALA A 19 -36.73 0.90 -12.84
C ALA A 19 -36.13 1.87 -13.88
N ALA A 20 -35.09 2.64 -13.54
CA ALA A 20 -34.33 3.44 -14.49
C ALA A 20 -32.97 2.76 -14.80
N PRO A 21 -32.48 2.80 -16.05
CA PRO A 21 -31.09 2.47 -16.40
C PRO A 21 -30.09 3.30 -15.58
N LEU A 22 -28.94 2.74 -15.19
CA LEU A 22 -28.02 3.43 -14.25
C LEU A 22 -27.46 4.74 -14.82
N ASP A 23 -27.33 4.84 -16.14
CA ASP A 23 -26.84 6.04 -16.80
C ASP A 23 -27.80 7.24 -16.69
N GLN A 24 -29.09 6.96 -16.49
CA GLN A 24 -30.20 7.92 -16.37
C GLN A 24 -30.64 8.17 -14.92
N TRP A 25 -29.89 7.67 -13.92
CA TRP A 25 -30.26 7.87 -12.53
C TRP A 25 -30.24 9.34 -12.11
N PRO A 26 -31.23 9.81 -11.33
CA PRO A 26 -31.27 11.19 -10.83
C PRO A 26 -30.06 11.51 -9.96
N THR A 27 -29.47 12.69 -10.15
CA THR A 27 -28.26 13.14 -9.44
C THR A 27 -28.39 13.17 -7.93
N GLN A 28 -29.60 13.32 -7.38
CA GLN A 28 -29.84 13.29 -5.93
C GLN A 28 -29.48 11.96 -5.25
N TYR A 29 -29.37 10.86 -6.01
CA TYR A 29 -28.94 9.55 -5.51
C TYR A 29 -27.47 9.26 -5.81
N LEU A 30 -26.79 10.16 -6.54
CA LEU A 30 -25.45 9.93 -7.06
C LEU A 30 -24.43 10.75 -6.28
N VAL A 31 -23.29 10.14 -6.00
CA VAL A 31 -22.11 10.82 -5.45
C VAL A 31 -21.10 11.04 -6.58
N ALA A 32 -20.62 12.26 -6.72
CA ALA A 32 -19.57 12.59 -7.68
C ALA A 32 -18.20 12.26 -7.09
N LEU A 33 -17.65 11.10 -7.48
CA LEU A 33 -16.30 10.68 -7.13
C LEU A 33 -15.41 10.54 -8.38
N PRO A 34 -14.09 10.75 -8.25
CA PRO A 34 -13.15 10.44 -9.32
C PRO A 34 -13.32 8.97 -9.73
N ARG A 35 -13.47 8.72 -11.03
CA ARG A 35 -13.66 7.38 -11.57
C ARG A 35 -12.60 7.07 -12.62
N GLY A 36 -12.15 5.82 -12.62
CA GLY A 36 -11.36 5.27 -13.73
C GLY A 36 -12.17 5.17 -15.02
N ILE A 37 -11.48 4.83 -16.10
CA ILE A 37 -12.15 4.40 -17.32
C ILE A 37 -12.77 3.03 -17.07
N SER A 38 -14.03 2.88 -17.41
CA SER A 38 -14.72 1.59 -17.36
C SER A 38 -15.47 1.40 -18.67
N ARG A 39 -15.50 0.14 -19.15
CA ARG A 39 -16.31 -0.27 -20.30
C ARG A 39 -17.80 -0.32 -19.97
N HIS A 40 -18.13 -0.36 -18.69
CA HIS A 40 -19.49 -0.50 -18.17
C HIS A 40 -20.00 0.79 -17.53
N VAL A 41 -21.31 0.91 -17.37
CA VAL A 41 -21.90 2.04 -16.67
C VAL A 41 -21.68 1.86 -15.17
N VAL A 42 -20.81 2.70 -14.61
CA VAL A 42 -20.54 2.75 -13.16
C VAL A 42 -21.08 4.04 -12.56
N ARG A 43 -21.77 3.94 -11.42
CA ARG A 43 -22.29 5.06 -10.63
C ARG A 43 -21.98 4.84 -9.14
N PHE A 44 -21.72 5.92 -8.41
CA PHE A 44 -21.56 5.86 -6.96
C PHE A 44 -22.83 6.33 -6.27
N LEU A 45 -23.28 5.57 -5.28
CA LEU A 45 -24.55 5.76 -4.59
C LEU A 45 -24.28 5.98 -3.10
N GLN A 46 -24.95 6.95 -2.49
CA GLN A 46 -24.99 7.07 -1.03
C GLN A 46 -26.13 6.19 -0.51
N VAL A 47 -25.81 5.24 0.36
CA VAL A 47 -26.78 4.32 0.98
C VAL A 47 -26.51 4.31 2.48
N GLY A 48 -27.40 4.93 3.27
CA GLY A 48 -27.12 5.22 4.67
C GLY A 48 -25.84 6.07 4.81
N ASP A 49 -24.91 5.60 5.63
CA ASP A 49 -23.59 6.21 5.84
C ASP A 49 -22.49 5.66 4.91
N GLU A 50 -22.81 4.68 4.06
CA GLU A 50 -21.85 4.05 3.15
C GLU A 50 -21.99 4.56 1.71
N ILE A 51 -20.88 4.54 0.98
CA ILE A 51 -20.86 4.79 -0.46
C ILE A 51 -20.68 3.45 -1.18
N LEU A 52 -21.56 3.17 -2.14
CA LEU A 52 -21.52 1.98 -2.97
C LEU A 52 -21.17 2.33 -4.40
N ALA A 53 -20.39 1.49 -5.08
CA ALA A 53 -20.26 1.51 -6.53
C ALA A 53 -21.28 0.53 -7.13
N ALA A 54 -22.03 1.02 -8.11
CA ALA A 54 -23.04 0.29 -8.84
C ALA A 54 -22.59 0.14 -10.30
N LYS A 55 -22.38 -1.11 -10.74
CA LYS A 55 -21.91 -1.49 -12.07
C LYS A 55 -23.06 -2.19 -12.82
N GLU A 56 -23.55 -1.59 -13.91
CA GLU A 56 -24.59 -2.18 -14.78
C GLU A 56 -23.94 -3.15 -15.78
N ILE A 57 -24.25 -4.43 -15.68
CA ILE A 57 -23.64 -5.51 -16.48
C ILE A 57 -24.60 -6.70 -16.69
N LEU A 58 -24.27 -7.55 -17.67
CA LEU A 58 -25.01 -8.77 -17.97
C LEU A 58 -25.14 -9.69 -16.74
N GLU A 59 -26.26 -10.40 -16.65
CA GLU A 59 -26.61 -11.21 -15.47
C GLU A 59 -25.56 -12.27 -15.11
N GLU A 60 -25.14 -13.07 -16.08
CA GLU A 60 -24.16 -14.14 -15.87
C GLU A 60 -22.84 -13.58 -15.33
N VAL A 61 -22.44 -12.43 -15.86
CA VAL A 61 -21.23 -11.71 -15.50
C VAL A 61 -21.33 -11.14 -14.09
N ALA A 62 -22.44 -10.48 -13.76
CA ALA A 62 -22.67 -9.88 -12.45
C ALA A 62 -22.64 -10.91 -11.31
N VAL A 63 -23.30 -12.06 -11.53
CA VAL A 63 -23.36 -13.14 -10.54
C VAL A 63 -21.99 -13.80 -10.37
N GLN A 64 -21.27 -14.01 -11.47
CA GLN A 64 -19.93 -14.58 -11.43
C GLN A 64 -18.94 -13.65 -10.72
N GLU A 65 -18.92 -12.35 -11.07
CA GLU A 65 -18.04 -11.35 -10.45
C GLU A 65 -18.34 -11.20 -8.95
N TYR A 66 -19.63 -11.15 -8.56
CA TYR A 66 -20.03 -11.16 -7.14
C TYR A 66 -19.48 -12.37 -6.38
N ARG A 67 -19.56 -13.56 -6.98
CA ARG A 67 -19.04 -14.79 -6.38
C ARG A 67 -17.53 -14.73 -6.23
N LEU A 68 -16.80 -14.34 -7.27
CA LEU A 68 -15.34 -14.26 -7.26
C LEU A 68 -14.83 -13.25 -6.22
N LEU A 69 -15.42 -12.05 -6.17
CA LEU A 69 -15.09 -11.05 -5.15
C LEU A 69 -15.38 -11.54 -3.73
N THR A 70 -16.43 -12.35 -3.55
CA THR A 70 -16.77 -12.92 -2.24
C THR A 70 -15.72 -13.95 -1.80
N GLU A 71 -15.28 -14.81 -2.71
CA GLU A 71 -14.20 -15.78 -2.42
C GLU A 71 -12.86 -15.08 -2.17
N LEU A 72 -12.49 -14.07 -2.97
CA LEU A 72 -11.28 -13.28 -2.76
C LEU A 72 -11.27 -12.61 -1.38
N ARG A 73 -12.43 -12.10 -0.93
CA ARG A 73 -12.60 -11.57 0.42
C ARG A 73 -12.38 -12.63 1.49
N HIS A 74 -12.93 -13.84 1.31
CA HIS A 74 -12.70 -14.95 2.25
C HIS A 74 -11.23 -15.35 2.33
N LEU A 75 -10.51 -15.28 1.21
CA LEU A 75 -9.06 -15.52 1.13
C LEU A 75 -8.21 -14.35 1.63
N GLY A 76 -8.83 -13.23 2.01
CA GLY A 76 -8.13 -12.03 2.49
C GLY A 76 -7.35 -11.29 1.41
N ILE A 77 -7.72 -11.47 0.14
CA ILE A 77 -7.06 -10.82 -0.99
C ILE A 77 -7.58 -9.37 -1.12
N PRO A 78 -6.69 -8.36 -1.25
CA PRO A 78 -7.09 -6.96 -1.42
C PRO A 78 -7.96 -6.76 -2.67
N SER A 79 -9.26 -6.62 -2.45
CA SER A 79 -10.26 -6.42 -3.50
C SER A 79 -11.42 -5.58 -2.96
N VAL A 80 -12.22 -5.00 -3.85
CA VAL A 80 -13.43 -4.26 -3.47
C VAL A 80 -14.44 -5.21 -2.82
N GLU A 81 -15.10 -4.76 -1.75
CA GLU A 81 -16.02 -5.60 -1.00
C GLU A 81 -17.35 -5.74 -1.78
N PRO A 82 -17.78 -6.96 -2.14
CA PRO A 82 -19.07 -7.16 -2.77
C PRO A 82 -20.20 -7.02 -1.73
N VAL A 83 -21.24 -6.27 -2.09
CA VAL A 83 -22.43 -6.04 -1.27
C VAL A 83 -23.59 -6.90 -1.75
N GLY A 84 -23.82 -6.92 -3.06
CA GLY A 84 -24.88 -7.73 -3.65
C GLY A 84 -25.07 -7.53 -5.15
N VAL A 85 -26.00 -8.27 -5.74
CA VAL A 85 -26.44 -8.14 -7.13
C VAL A 85 -27.94 -7.89 -7.16
N VAL A 86 -28.37 -6.90 -7.95
CA VAL A 86 -29.77 -6.56 -8.18
C VAL A 86 -30.20 -7.15 -9.53
N LEU A 87 -31.03 -8.18 -9.47
CA LEU A 87 -31.47 -8.99 -10.61
C LEU A 87 -32.92 -8.69 -11.01
N GLY A 88 -33.29 -9.00 -12.24
CA GLY A 88 -34.68 -8.91 -12.71
C GLY A 88 -35.25 -7.50 -12.66
N ARG A 89 -34.40 -6.49 -12.95
CA ARG A 89 -34.82 -5.11 -13.12
C ARG A 89 -35.67 -5.00 -14.38
N VAL A 90 -36.70 -4.15 -14.32
CA VAL A 90 -37.57 -3.84 -15.45
C VAL A 90 -37.83 -2.35 -15.46
N ASN A 91 -37.87 -1.75 -16.66
CA ASN A 91 -38.20 -0.34 -16.81
C ASN A 91 -39.70 -0.08 -16.60
N ILE A 92 -40.12 1.18 -16.73
CA ILE A 92 -41.53 1.58 -16.57
C ILE A 92 -42.46 0.95 -17.63
N ASP A 93 -41.91 0.63 -18.82
CA ASP A 93 -42.63 0.02 -19.94
C ASP A 93 -42.68 -1.52 -19.84
N GLY A 94 -41.96 -2.11 -18.87
CA GLY A 94 -41.90 -3.55 -18.63
C GLY A 94 -40.76 -4.28 -19.34
N ASP A 95 -39.88 -3.57 -20.04
CA ASP A 95 -38.71 -4.16 -20.69
C ASP A 95 -37.63 -4.51 -19.65
N PRO A 96 -36.89 -5.62 -19.86
CA PRO A 96 -35.81 -6.02 -18.96
C PRO A 96 -34.65 -5.00 -19.00
N LEU A 97 -34.09 -4.73 -17.83
CA LEU A 97 -32.84 -3.98 -17.66
C LEU A 97 -31.74 -4.92 -17.16
N ASP A 98 -30.50 -4.60 -17.53
CA ASP A 98 -29.33 -5.35 -17.07
C ASP A 98 -29.24 -5.33 -15.54
N PRO A 99 -28.72 -6.40 -14.92
CA PRO A 99 -28.43 -6.40 -13.50
C PRO A 99 -27.41 -5.35 -13.05
N VAL A 100 -27.41 -5.11 -11.74
CA VAL A 100 -26.44 -4.23 -11.09
C VAL A 100 -25.64 -5.00 -10.06
N LEU A 101 -24.31 -5.03 -10.23
CA LEU A 101 -23.38 -5.42 -9.18
C LEU A 101 -23.13 -4.22 -8.26
N LEU A 102 -23.25 -4.45 -6.95
CA LEU A 102 -22.98 -3.47 -5.90
C LEU A 102 -21.72 -3.89 -5.14
N THR A 103 -20.75 -2.99 -5.08
CA THR A 103 -19.54 -3.12 -4.25
C THR A 103 -19.39 -1.90 -3.34
N LYS A 104 -18.69 -2.04 -2.21
CA LYS A 104 -18.37 -0.88 -1.38
C LYS A 104 -17.30 -0.04 -2.08
N HIS A 105 -17.50 1.27 -2.07
CA HIS A 105 -16.46 2.20 -2.48
C HIS A 105 -15.29 2.11 -1.50
N LEU A 106 -14.06 2.00 -2.01
CA LEU A 106 -12.85 1.99 -1.20
C LEU A 106 -12.45 3.43 -0.83
N PRO A 107 -12.57 3.86 0.43
CA PRO A 107 -12.25 5.24 0.81
C PRO A 107 -10.77 5.54 0.61
N PHE A 108 -10.46 6.80 0.26
CA PHE A 108 -9.10 7.29 0.01
C PHE A 108 -8.33 6.52 -1.08
N SER A 109 -9.06 5.78 -1.93
CA SER A 109 -8.48 5.14 -3.10
C SER A 109 -8.42 6.11 -4.29
N LEU A 110 -7.44 5.88 -5.15
CA LEU A 110 -7.15 6.69 -6.32
C LEU A 110 -7.06 5.77 -7.55
N PRO A 111 -7.70 6.13 -8.67
CA PRO A 111 -7.48 5.45 -9.93
C PRO A 111 -6.05 5.74 -10.42
N TYR A 112 -5.47 4.80 -11.17
CA TYR A 112 -4.06 4.89 -11.58
C TYR A 112 -3.72 6.23 -12.27
N ARG A 113 -4.60 6.73 -13.16
CA ARG A 113 -4.37 7.99 -13.89
C ARG A 113 -4.17 9.20 -12.99
N SER A 114 -4.78 9.22 -11.80
CA SER A 114 -4.62 10.32 -10.84
C SER A 114 -3.28 10.27 -10.10
N LEU A 115 -2.51 9.20 -10.25
CA LEU A 115 -1.22 8.99 -9.60
C LEU A 115 -0.04 9.34 -10.53
N PHE A 116 -0.28 9.37 -11.83
CA PHE A 116 0.67 9.83 -12.83
C PHE A 116 0.40 11.32 -13.12
N TYR A 117 1.46 12.11 -13.11
CA TYR A 117 1.44 13.51 -13.53
C TYR A 117 2.87 13.94 -13.89
N PRO A 118 3.06 14.97 -14.73
CA PRO A 118 4.39 15.47 -15.08
C PRO A 118 5.18 15.89 -13.83
N GLY A 119 6.40 15.36 -13.66
CA GLY A 119 7.23 15.63 -12.48
C GLY A 119 6.97 14.72 -11.28
N VAL A 120 6.16 13.66 -11.43
CA VAL A 120 6.10 12.59 -10.42
C VAL A 120 7.49 11.98 -10.22
N LYS A 121 7.91 11.81 -8.97
CA LYS A 121 9.21 11.20 -8.68
C LYS A 121 9.22 9.74 -9.14
N HIS A 122 10.33 9.32 -9.76
CA HIS A 122 10.51 7.94 -10.23
C HIS A 122 10.34 6.92 -9.09
N GLU A 123 10.76 7.28 -7.89
CA GLU A 123 10.60 6.45 -6.68
C GLU A 123 9.12 6.18 -6.37
N THR A 124 8.26 7.21 -6.48
CA THR A 124 6.81 7.07 -6.28
C THR A 124 6.20 6.13 -7.31
N VAL A 125 6.63 6.23 -8.57
CA VAL A 125 6.19 5.31 -9.63
C VAL A 125 6.65 3.89 -9.32
N GLY A 126 7.90 3.70 -8.90
CA GLY A 126 8.41 2.41 -8.45
C GLY A 126 7.53 1.77 -7.37
N ARG A 127 7.18 2.52 -6.32
CA ARG A 127 6.30 2.04 -5.24
C ARG A 127 4.88 1.67 -5.73
N LEU A 128 4.34 2.41 -6.71
CA LEU A 128 3.06 2.06 -7.34
C LEU A 128 3.15 0.72 -8.09
N LEU A 129 4.21 0.52 -8.86
CA LEU A 129 4.44 -0.73 -9.57
C LEU A 129 4.64 -1.90 -8.60
N ASP A 130 5.35 -1.68 -7.49
CA ASP A 130 5.54 -2.69 -6.45
C ASP A 130 4.21 -3.11 -5.83
N ALA A 131 3.35 -2.16 -5.45
CA ALA A 131 2.03 -2.46 -4.93
C ALA A 131 1.20 -3.32 -5.91
N MET A 132 1.25 -3.00 -7.20
CA MET A 132 0.61 -3.81 -8.24
C MET A 132 1.21 -5.21 -8.33
N VAL A 133 2.54 -5.35 -8.35
CA VAL A 133 3.23 -6.65 -8.42
C VAL A 133 2.86 -7.52 -7.22
N VAL A 134 2.76 -6.94 -6.02
CA VAL A 134 2.30 -7.64 -4.82
C VAL A 134 0.89 -8.18 -5.00
N LEU A 135 -0.05 -7.34 -5.44
CA LEU A 135 -1.43 -7.77 -5.69
C LEU A 135 -1.45 -8.92 -6.70
N PHE A 136 -0.69 -8.80 -7.79
CA PHE A 136 -0.67 -9.78 -8.86
C PHE A 136 -0.11 -11.15 -8.41
N VAL A 137 1.01 -11.14 -7.67
CA VAL A 137 1.56 -12.37 -7.09
C VAL A 137 0.63 -12.97 -6.05
N ARG A 138 -0.03 -12.17 -5.21
CA ARG A 138 -1.00 -12.66 -4.22
C ARG A 138 -2.18 -13.38 -4.88
N LEU A 139 -2.75 -12.79 -5.94
CA LEU A 139 -3.82 -13.42 -6.71
C LEU A 139 -3.37 -14.79 -7.24
N HIS A 140 -2.19 -14.86 -7.85
CA HIS A 140 -1.68 -16.13 -8.39
C HIS A 140 -1.36 -17.17 -7.29
N LEU A 141 -0.85 -16.74 -6.13
CA LEU A 141 -0.59 -17.61 -4.99
C LEU A 141 -1.88 -18.18 -4.39
N SER A 142 -2.99 -17.44 -4.46
CA SER A 142 -4.30 -17.91 -4.02
C SER A 142 -5.04 -18.77 -5.05
N GLY A 143 -4.40 -19.11 -6.17
CA GLY A 143 -5.03 -19.89 -7.23
C GLY A 143 -5.97 -19.08 -8.13
N PHE A 144 -5.93 -17.73 -8.06
CA PHE A 144 -6.80 -16.86 -8.85
C PHE A 144 -6.12 -16.45 -10.15
N TYR A 145 -6.65 -16.93 -11.28
CA TYR A 145 -6.34 -16.46 -12.62
C TYR A 145 -7.16 -15.20 -12.88
N TRP A 146 -6.53 -14.10 -13.30
CA TRP A 146 -7.18 -12.79 -13.43
C TRP A 146 -7.84 -12.60 -14.79
N GLY A 147 -7.15 -12.90 -15.89
CA GLY A 147 -7.73 -12.84 -17.24
C GLY A 147 -7.98 -11.45 -17.82
N ASP A 148 -7.85 -10.37 -17.04
CA ASP A 148 -7.89 -8.97 -17.52
C ASP A 148 -7.00 -8.06 -16.66
N VAL A 149 -5.72 -8.41 -16.59
CA VAL A 149 -4.72 -7.67 -15.81
C VAL A 149 -4.48 -6.29 -16.44
N SER A 150 -4.83 -5.22 -15.73
CA SER A 150 -4.67 -3.83 -16.19
C SER A 150 -4.59 -2.86 -15.01
N LEU A 151 -4.00 -1.69 -15.20
CA LEU A 151 -4.00 -0.59 -14.22
C LEU A 151 -5.40 -0.03 -13.99
N SER A 152 -6.25 -0.05 -15.02
CA SER A 152 -7.65 0.41 -14.91
C SER A 152 -8.49 -0.46 -13.98
N ASN A 153 -8.14 -1.73 -13.83
CA ASN A 153 -8.81 -2.69 -12.94
C ASN A 153 -8.23 -2.68 -11.51
N ILE A 154 -7.35 -1.73 -11.19
CA ILE A 154 -6.69 -1.57 -9.88
C ILE A 154 -7.01 -0.20 -9.28
N LEU A 155 -7.33 -0.18 -7.99
CA LEU A 155 -7.33 1.02 -7.17
C LEU A 155 -6.14 1.03 -6.22
N PHE A 156 -5.54 2.21 -6.06
CA PHE A 156 -4.41 2.39 -5.15
C PHE A 156 -4.82 3.23 -3.96
N ARG A 157 -4.44 2.79 -2.76
CA ARG A 157 -4.56 3.59 -1.53
C ARG A 157 -3.17 4.05 -1.10
N ARG A 158 -3.05 5.33 -0.73
CA ARG A 158 -1.84 5.85 -0.06
C ARG A 158 -1.85 5.43 1.41
N ASP A 159 -0.74 4.90 1.89
CA ASP A 159 -0.62 4.45 3.28
C ASP A 159 0.77 4.81 3.82
N ALA A 160 0.85 5.84 4.66
CA ALA A 160 2.08 6.27 5.35
C ALA A 160 3.37 6.36 4.50
N GLY A 161 3.27 6.77 3.22
CA GLY A 161 4.40 6.88 2.29
C GLY A 161 4.50 5.75 1.26
N GLU A 162 3.74 4.67 1.43
CA GLU A 162 3.65 3.54 0.51
C GLU A 162 2.29 3.46 -0.20
N PHE A 163 2.16 2.49 -1.10
CA PHE A 163 0.92 2.19 -1.81
C PHE A 163 0.45 0.76 -1.55
N ALA A 164 -0.87 0.61 -1.46
CA ALA A 164 -1.54 -0.68 -1.50
C ALA A 164 -2.47 -0.74 -2.72
N ALA A 165 -2.39 -1.85 -3.48
CA ALA A 165 -3.22 -2.08 -4.66
C ALA A 165 -4.39 -3.01 -4.32
N TYR A 166 -5.57 -2.70 -4.86
CA TYR A 166 -6.80 -3.44 -4.67
C TYR A 166 -7.42 -3.79 -6.02
N LEU A 167 -7.81 -5.06 -6.18
CA LEU A 167 -8.55 -5.53 -7.34
C LEU A 167 -9.97 -4.94 -7.34
N VAL A 168 -10.39 -4.36 -8.46
CA VAL A 168 -11.75 -3.82 -8.62
C VAL A 168 -12.61 -4.71 -9.50
N ASP A 169 -12.02 -5.24 -10.56
CA ASP A 169 -12.75 -5.97 -11.60
C ASP A 169 -12.24 -7.41 -11.68
N ALA A 170 -13.11 -8.35 -11.30
CA ALA A 170 -12.86 -9.79 -11.32
C ALA A 170 -13.64 -10.49 -12.44
N GLU A 171 -14.22 -9.74 -13.37
CA GLU A 171 -15.18 -10.21 -14.38
C GLU A 171 -14.70 -11.43 -15.20
N THR A 172 -13.41 -11.45 -15.57
CA THR A 172 -12.79 -12.49 -16.39
C THR A 172 -12.00 -13.52 -15.59
N GLY A 173 -12.08 -13.45 -14.26
CA GLY A 173 -11.28 -14.25 -13.36
C GLY A 173 -11.78 -15.69 -13.18
N GLU A 174 -10.87 -16.55 -12.78
CA GLU A 174 -11.14 -17.95 -12.44
C GLU A 174 -10.40 -18.37 -11.17
N ILE A 175 -11.02 -19.19 -10.32
CA ILE A 175 -10.38 -19.75 -9.13
C ILE A 175 -10.09 -21.23 -9.35
N HIS A 176 -8.83 -21.59 -9.08
CA HIS A 176 -8.30 -22.95 -9.14
C HIS A 176 -7.69 -23.32 -7.78
N GLU A 177 -7.49 -24.60 -7.49
CA GLU A 177 -6.75 -25.02 -6.28
C GLU A 177 -5.32 -24.49 -6.29
N GLN A 178 -4.68 -24.52 -7.46
CA GLN A 178 -3.38 -23.93 -7.73
C GLN A 178 -3.29 -23.58 -9.21
N LEU A 179 -2.73 -22.41 -9.52
CA LEU A 179 -2.46 -22.06 -10.91
C LEU A 179 -1.30 -22.86 -11.48
N THR A 180 -1.46 -23.30 -12.72
CA THR A 180 -0.36 -23.83 -13.53
C THR A 180 0.58 -22.71 -13.98
N ASP A 181 1.82 -23.06 -14.30
CA ASP A 181 2.78 -22.11 -14.89
C ASP A 181 2.27 -21.50 -16.20
N GLY A 182 1.52 -22.28 -17.00
CA GLY A 182 0.89 -21.81 -18.24
C GLY A 182 -0.17 -20.74 -18.01
N GLN A 183 -1.04 -20.91 -17.00
CA GLN A 183 -2.04 -19.90 -16.64
C GLN A 183 -1.38 -18.60 -16.18
N ARG A 184 -0.35 -18.68 -15.33
CA ARG A 184 0.38 -17.50 -14.86
C ARG A 184 1.12 -16.79 -15.99
N ALA A 185 1.75 -17.53 -16.89
CA ALA A 185 2.42 -16.98 -18.07
C ALA A 185 1.42 -16.29 -19.02
N HIS A 186 0.22 -16.84 -19.17
CA HIS A 186 -0.84 -16.23 -19.96
C HIS A 186 -1.32 -14.91 -19.36
N ASP A 187 -1.53 -14.85 -18.04
CA ASP A 187 -1.89 -13.60 -17.35
C ASP A 187 -0.79 -12.54 -17.46
N LEU A 188 0.48 -12.92 -17.37
CA LEU A 188 1.61 -12.02 -17.63
C LEU A 188 1.61 -11.47 -19.06
N GLN A 189 1.29 -12.30 -20.05
CA GLN A 189 1.19 -11.86 -21.45
C GLN A 189 0.05 -10.85 -21.65
N ILE A 190 -1.11 -11.08 -21.02
CA ILE A 190 -2.23 -10.13 -21.01
C ILE A 190 -1.78 -8.82 -20.36
N ALA A 191 -1.19 -8.91 -19.16
CA ALA A 191 -0.66 -7.77 -18.42
C ALA A 191 0.30 -6.95 -19.29
N ARG A 192 1.28 -7.59 -19.94
CA ARG A 192 2.24 -6.91 -20.81
C ARG A 192 1.56 -6.04 -21.86
N THR A 193 0.53 -6.58 -22.51
CA THR A 193 -0.17 -5.90 -23.61
C THR A 193 -1.03 -4.76 -23.10
N ASN A 194 -1.83 -5.02 -22.06
CA ASN A 194 -2.74 -4.06 -21.45
C ASN A 194 -1.97 -2.89 -20.82
N LEU A 195 -0.97 -3.20 -19.98
CA LEU A 195 -0.17 -2.19 -19.28
C LEU A 195 0.61 -1.33 -20.25
N PHE A 196 1.19 -1.93 -21.30
CA PHE A 196 1.87 -1.16 -22.33
C PHE A 196 0.94 -0.17 -23.02
N GLY A 197 -0.28 -0.62 -23.38
CA GLY A 197 -1.31 0.26 -23.93
C GLY A 197 -1.70 1.40 -22.98
N GLU A 198 -1.92 1.09 -21.70
CA GLU A 198 -2.29 2.11 -20.70
C GLU A 198 -1.18 3.12 -20.41
N PHE A 199 0.09 2.71 -20.46
CA PHE A 199 1.22 3.64 -20.36
C PHE A 199 1.37 4.51 -21.61
N LEU A 200 1.16 3.96 -22.81
CA LEU A 200 1.13 4.75 -24.04
C LEU A 200 -0.02 5.77 -24.03
N ASP A 201 -1.18 5.41 -23.48
CA ASP A 201 -2.28 6.34 -23.29
C ASP A 201 -1.92 7.50 -22.34
N LEU A 202 -1.19 7.21 -21.26
CA LEU A 202 -0.68 8.24 -20.34
C LEU A 202 0.36 9.15 -21.02
N GLU A 203 1.25 8.58 -21.82
CA GLU A 203 2.26 9.32 -22.60
C GLU A 203 1.59 10.23 -23.63
N ALA A 204 0.68 9.69 -24.44
CA ALA A 204 -0.08 10.44 -25.44
C ALA A 204 -0.95 11.54 -24.82
N GLY A 205 -1.43 11.32 -23.59
CA GLY A 205 -2.17 12.31 -22.80
C GLY A 205 -1.30 13.41 -22.19
N GLY A 206 0.04 13.33 -22.29
CA GLY A 206 0.97 14.25 -21.64
C GLY A 206 0.97 14.15 -20.12
N ILE A 207 0.53 13.01 -19.58
CA ILE A 207 0.41 12.75 -18.14
C ILE A 207 1.63 11.98 -17.63
N LEU A 208 2.18 11.08 -18.45
CA LEU A 208 3.40 10.34 -18.14
C LEU A 208 4.62 11.26 -18.24
N ASP A 209 5.51 11.17 -17.25
CA ASP A 209 6.77 11.91 -17.30
C ASP A 209 7.63 11.43 -18.49
N PRO A 210 8.20 12.33 -19.31
CA PRO A 210 8.98 11.96 -20.49
C PRO A 210 10.23 11.10 -20.22
N SER A 211 10.67 11.04 -18.97
CA SER A 211 11.77 10.17 -18.55
C SER A 211 11.37 8.70 -18.35
N LEU A 212 10.07 8.41 -18.25
CA LEU A 212 9.54 7.07 -18.02
C LEU A 212 9.19 6.42 -19.36
N ASP A 213 9.95 5.40 -19.75
CA ASP A 213 9.66 4.61 -20.96
C ASP A 213 8.58 3.53 -20.67
N PRO A 214 7.43 3.54 -21.38
CA PRO A 214 6.40 2.52 -21.25
C PRO A 214 6.91 1.09 -21.38
N ALA A 215 7.82 0.81 -22.32
CA ALA A 215 8.34 -0.54 -22.53
C ALA A 215 9.20 -1.01 -21.35
N TRP A 216 10.05 -0.12 -20.83
CA TRP A 216 10.85 -0.36 -19.63
C TRP A 216 10.00 -0.58 -18.38
N LEU A 217 8.93 0.20 -18.18
CA LEU A 217 8.01 0.03 -17.03
C LEU A 217 7.39 -1.36 -17.02
N VAL A 218 6.86 -1.80 -18.17
CA VAL A 218 6.26 -3.14 -18.29
C VAL A 218 7.29 -4.24 -18.06
N GLY A 219 8.49 -4.11 -18.63
CA GLY A 219 9.58 -5.07 -18.38
C GLY A 219 9.97 -5.15 -16.90
N THR A 220 9.98 -4.01 -16.21
CA THR A 220 10.25 -3.95 -14.76
C THR A 220 9.16 -4.67 -13.95
N ILE A 221 7.88 -4.52 -14.31
CA ILE A 221 6.77 -5.22 -13.66
C ILE A 221 6.90 -6.74 -13.85
N GLU A 222 7.15 -7.20 -15.08
CA GLU A 222 7.37 -8.62 -15.37
C GLU A 222 8.56 -9.18 -14.56
N GLU A 223 9.70 -8.47 -14.56
CA GLU A 223 10.90 -8.89 -13.84
C GLU A 223 10.65 -8.98 -12.32
N ARG A 224 10.06 -7.94 -11.72
CA ARG A 224 9.73 -7.90 -10.29
C ARG A 224 8.73 -8.97 -9.90
N TYR A 225 7.74 -9.24 -10.75
CA TYR A 225 6.81 -10.36 -10.54
C TYR A 225 7.57 -11.69 -10.49
N HIS A 226 8.48 -11.96 -11.43
CA HIS A 226 9.23 -13.21 -11.46
C HIS A 226 10.17 -13.36 -10.25
N GLN A 227 10.86 -12.27 -9.88
CA GLN A 227 11.72 -12.22 -8.70
C GLN A 227 10.91 -12.50 -7.42
N LEU A 228 9.79 -11.81 -7.22
CA LEU A 228 8.92 -12.01 -6.07
C LEU A 228 8.35 -13.43 -6.05
N TRP A 229 7.83 -13.93 -7.17
CA TRP A 229 7.29 -15.28 -7.26
C TRP A 229 8.33 -16.35 -6.91
N ALA A 230 9.54 -16.24 -7.46
CA ALA A 230 10.63 -17.17 -7.17
C ALA A 230 11.00 -17.13 -5.67
N GLU A 231 11.12 -15.94 -5.09
CA GLU A 231 11.42 -15.76 -3.67
C GLU A 231 10.27 -16.17 -2.73
N LEU A 232 9.01 -16.27 -3.18
CA LEU A 232 7.91 -16.75 -2.35
C LEU A 232 7.66 -18.26 -2.49
N THR A 233 7.81 -18.80 -3.70
CA THR A 233 7.54 -20.23 -3.99
C THR A 233 8.77 -21.12 -3.93
N GLY A 234 9.98 -20.54 -3.83
CA GLY A 234 11.21 -21.30 -3.69
C GLY A 234 11.16 -22.25 -2.50
N VAL A 235 11.25 -23.55 -2.77
CA VAL A 235 11.25 -24.60 -1.75
C VAL A 235 12.65 -24.69 -1.16
N GLU A 236 12.80 -24.31 0.11
CA GLU A 236 14.01 -24.59 0.88
C GLU A 236 13.58 -25.30 2.17
N GLU A 237 14.01 -26.55 2.33
CA GLU A 237 13.88 -27.30 3.58
C GLU A 237 15.02 -26.88 4.49
N PHE A 238 14.68 -26.31 5.66
CA PHE A 238 15.68 -25.87 6.64
C PHE A 238 15.82 -26.91 7.75
N ASP A 239 17.06 -27.12 8.17
CA ASP A 239 17.40 -27.73 9.47
C ASP A 239 17.35 -26.62 10.55
N GLU A 240 17.08 -26.95 11.83
CA GLU A 240 16.91 -25.96 12.91
C GLU A 240 18.11 -25.00 13.07
N SER A 241 19.30 -25.43 12.63
CA SER A 241 20.53 -24.64 12.69
C SER A 241 20.68 -23.57 11.59
N GLU A 242 19.80 -23.54 10.58
CA GLU A 242 19.92 -22.66 9.40
C GLU A 242 18.98 -21.45 9.39
N LEU A 243 18.43 -21.07 10.56
CA LEU A 243 17.54 -19.90 10.75
C LEU A 243 18.08 -18.59 10.14
N TYR A 244 19.40 -18.41 10.04
CA TYR A 244 20.02 -17.23 9.43
C TYR A 244 19.72 -17.07 7.93
N ARG A 245 19.40 -18.15 7.19
CA ARG A 245 19.03 -18.08 5.76
C ARG A 245 17.64 -17.49 5.55
N LEU A 246 16.74 -17.71 6.52
CA LEU A 246 15.40 -17.14 6.55
C LEU A 246 15.46 -15.61 6.66
N GLU A 247 16.27 -15.09 7.58
CA GLU A 247 16.52 -13.65 7.71
C GLU A 247 17.10 -13.08 6.41
N GLY A 248 18.00 -13.81 5.75
CA GLY A 248 18.53 -13.45 4.43
C GLY A 248 17.45 -13.36 3.35
N ARG A 249 16.49 -14.30 3.32
CA ARG A 249 15.37 -14.30 2.38
C ARG A 249 14.38 -13.16 2.64
N VAL A 250 14.01 -12.94 3.89
CA VAL A 250 13.20 -11.77 4.29
C VAL A 250 13.91 -10.49 3.84
N ARG A 251 15.22 -10.35 4.07
CA ARG A 251 15.98 -9.18 3.60
C ARG A 251 16.01 -9.03 2.08
N ARG A 252 16.08 -10.12 1.31
CA ARG A 252 15.97 -10.04 -0.16
C ARG A 252 14.60 -9.56 -0.58
N LEU A 253 13.52 -10.06 0.03
CA LEU A 253 12.17 -9.56 -0.19
C LEU A 253 12.06 -8.06 0.15
N ASN A 254 12.74 -7.60 1.20
CA ASN A 254 12.77 -6.19 1.59
C ASN A 254 13.58 -5.34 0.62
N ALA A 255 14.71 -5.86 0.14
CA ALA A 255 15.53 -5.20 -0.86
C ALA A 255 14.78 -5.06 -2.20
N LEU A 256 13.82 -5.94 -2.46
CA LEU A 256 12.87 -5.84 -3.56
C LEU A 256 11.69 -4.88 -3.29
N GLY A 257 11.62 -4.26 -2.11
CA GLY A 257 10.56 -3.32 -1.74
C GLY A 257 9.31 -3.95 -1.13
N PHE A 258 9.35 -5.25 -0.76
CA PHE A 258 8.18 -5.97 -0.26
C PHE A 258 8.17 -6.13 1.27
N ASP A 259 7.01 -5.91 1.88
CA ASP A 259 6.76 -6.16 3.30
C ASP A 259 6.24 -7.57 3.52
N VAL A 260 6.94 -8.32 4.38
CA VAL A 260 6.67 -9.72 4.74
C VAL A 260 6.38 -9.75 6.22
N ALA A 261 5.20 -10.23 6.63
CA ALA A 261 4.79 -10.21 8.03
C ALA A 261 4.43 -11.55 8.67
N GLU A 262 4.28 -12.61 7.89
CA GLU A 262 3.99 -13.93 8.45
C GLU A 262 4.88 -14.97 7.79
N ILE A 263 5.38 -15.88 8.61
CA ILE A 263 6.08 -17.09 8.21
C ILE A 263 5.24 -18.24 8.72
N ASP A 264 4.53 -18.91 7.81
CA ASP A 264 3.75 -20.08 8.20
C ASP A 264 4.68 -21.27 8.36
N ILE A 265 4.78 -21.81 9.57
CA ILE A 265 5.75 -22.84 9.98
C ILE A 265 5.01 -24.18 10.03
N ASP A 266 5.17 -24.98 8.98
CA ASP A 266 4.75 -26.37 8.96
C ASP A 266 5.93 -27.24 9.41
N ALA A 267 5.89 -27.69 10.67
CA ALA A 267 6.84 -28.70 11.16
C ALA A 267 6.46 -30.08 10.64
N SER A 268 7.41 -30.78 10.01
CA SER A 268 7.26 -32.19 9.63
C SER A 268 6.91 -33.04 10.86
N PRO A 269 6.17 -34.17 10.72
CA PRO A 269 5.85 -35.10 11.82
C PRO A 269 7.08 -35.57 12.61
N ASP A 270 8.26 -35.50 12.00
CA ASP A 270 9.54 -35.91 12.58
C ASP A 270 10.25 -34.78 13.34
N GLY A 271 9.70 -33.56 13.34
CA GLY A 271 10.22 -32.36 14.01
C GLY A 271 11.49 -31.75 13.41
N ARG A 272 12.10 -32.41 12.41
CA ARG A 272 13.42 -32.04 11.86
C ARG A 272 13.39 -31.07 10.68
N THR A 273 12.24 -30.90 10.06
CA THR A 273 12.11 -30.08 8.86
C THR A 273 11.00 -29.09 9.07
N ILE A 274 11.32 -27.81 8.95
CA ILE A 274 10.36 -26.72 9.06
C ILE A 274 10.15 -26.15 7.66
N ARG A 275 8.93 -26.26 7.14
CA ARG A 275 8.53 -25.61 5.89
C ARG A 275 7.95 -24.24 6.24
N MET A 276 8.57 -23.20 5.69
CA MET A 276 8.27 -21.81 5.99
C MET A 276 7.75 -21.09 4.74
N ARG A 277 6.53 -20.52 4.78
CA ARG A 277 5.99 -19.72 3.68
C ARG A 277 5.90 -18.23 4.04
N PRO A 278 6.66 -17.34 3.38
CA PRO A 278 6.53 -15.90 3.57
C PRO A 278 5.21 -15.37 3.01
N LYS A 279 4.52 -14.52 3.77
CA LYS A 279 3.32 -13.81 3.33
C LYS A 279 3.59 -12.32 3.20
N VAL A 280 3.40 -11.81 1.98
CA VAL A 280 3.49 -10.38 1.71
C VAL A 280 2.26 -9.69 2.29
N VAL A 281 2.44 -8.58 2.98
CA VAL A 281 1.39 -7.80 3.63
C VAL A 281 1.31 -6.38 3.09
N ASP A 282 0.20 -5.70 3.41
CA ASP A 282 -0.02 -4.33 2.97
C ASP A 282 0.86 -3.36 3.77
N ALA A 283 1.11 -2.19 3.22
CA ALA A 283 1.72 -1.08 3.96
C ALA A 283 0.93 -0.77 5.26
N GLY A 284 1.65 -0.35 6.30
CA GLY A 284 1.06 -0.07 7.61
C GLY A 284 0.54 -1.33 8.32
N HIS A 285 0.78 -2.53 7.79
CA HIS A 285 0.36 -3.76 8.44
C HIS A 285 1.18 -4.00 9.71
N HIS A 286 2.48 -3.72 9.69
CA HIS A 286 3.35 -4.00 10.82
C HIS A 286 3.02 -3.08 12.00
N THR A 287 2.85 -1.78 11.75
CA THR A 287 2.36 -0.84 12.77
C THR A 287 1.02 -1.27 13.38
N ARG A 288 0.00 -1.56 12.55
CA ARG A 288 -1.32 -2.02 13.04
C ARG A 288 -1.27 -3.36 13.79
N ARG A 289 -0.46 -4.31 13.31
CA ARG A 289 -0.29 -5.64 13.95
C ARG A 289 0.42 -5.49 15.29
N LEU A 290 1.52 -4.75 15.35
CA LEU A 290 2.26 -4.50 16.60
C LEU A 290 1.36 -3.80 17.61
N MET A 291 0.73 -2.69 17.23
CA MET A 291 -0.16 -1.94 18.11
C MET A 291 -1.31 -2.80 18.65
N ARG A 292 -1.91 -3.67 17.83
CA ARG A 292 -2.98 -4.59 18.26
C ARG A 292 -2.49 -5.65 19.25
N LEU A 293 -1.25 -6.13 19.09
CA LEU A 293 -0.71 -7.25 19.88
C LEU A 293 -0.05 -6.80 21.18
N THR A 294 0.63 -5.66 21.17
CA THR A 294 1.48 -5.19 22.26
C THR A 294 1.09 -3.81 22.79
N GLY A 295 0.35 -3.01 22.01
CA GLY A 295 0.04 -1.62 22.35
C GLY A 295 1.20 -0.65 22.14
N LEU A 296 2.31 -1.10 21.51
CA LEU A 296 3.43 -0.24 21.16
C LEU A 296 3.12 0.53 19.88
N ASP A 297 3.27 1.86 19.95
CA ASP A 297 3.29 2.73 18.79
C ASP A 297 4.73 2.82 18.27
N ALA A 298 4.92 2.55 16.98
CA ALA A 298 6.24 2.48 16.36
C ALA A 298 6.10 2.74 14.86
N GLU A 299 7.13 3.28 14.23
CA GLU A 299 7.15 3.47 12.78
C GLU A 299 7.26 2.13 12.04
N GLU A 300 6.88 2.06 10.76
CA GLU A 300 6.72 0.77 10.03
C GLU A 300 8.00 -0.09 10.08
N HIS A 301 9.19 0.50 9.87
CA HIS A 301 10.46 -0.22 9.95
C HIS A 301 10.80 -0.71 11.36
N GLN A 302 10.43 0.05 12.40
CA GLN A 302 10.59 -0.34 13.80
C GLN A 302 9.65 -1.49 14.14
N ALA A 303 8.36 -1.30 13.83
CA ALA A 303 7.30 -2.27 14.09
C ALA A 303 7.61 -3.61 13.41
N ARG A 304 8.07 -3.55 12.17
CA ARG A 304 8.50 -4.71 11.41
C ARG A 304 9.63 -5.49 12.09
N ARG A 305 10.69 -4.79 12.51
CA ARG A 305 11.85 -5.44 13.15
C ARG A 305 11.46 -6.11 14.48
N MET A 306 10.59 -5.46 15.25
CA MET A 306 10.06 -6.01 16.50
C MET A 306 9.17 -7.23 16.28
N LEU A 307 8.25 -7.17 15.30
CA LEU A 307 7.39 -8.31 14.97
C LEU A 307 8.21 -9.53 14.51
N ASN A 308 9.29 -9.32 13.75
CA ASN A 308 10.18 -10.43 13.36
C ASN A 308 10.90 -11.07 14.57
N ASP A 309 11.36 -10.26 15.52
CA ASP A 309 11.96 -10.77 16.76
C ASP A 309 10.94 -11.54 17.61
N MET A 310 9.70 -11.03 17.68
CA MET A 310 8.57 -11.67 18.35
C MET A 310 8.17 -13.00 17.70
N ASP A 311 8.14 -13.06 16.36
CA ASP A 311 7.83 -14.29 15.62
C ASP A 311 8.96 -15.33 15.79
N THR A 312 10.22 -14.89 15.86
CA THR A 312 11.37 -15.75 16.18
C THR A 312 11.29 -16.28 17.61
N PHE A 313 10.93 -15.43 18.58
CA PHE A 313 10.68 -15.84 19.96
C PHE A 313 9.56 -16.88 20.04
N ARG A 314 8.46 -16.66 19.32
CA ARG A 314 7.34 -17.61 19.25
C ARG A 314 7.78 -18.96 18.67
N ALA A 315 8.57 -18.95 17.61
CA ALA A 315 9.10 -20.17 17.00
C ALA A 315 9.94 -20.98 18.01
N LYS A 316 10.78 -20.33 18.82
CA LYS A 316 11.59 -20.98 19.87
C LYS A 316 10.79 -21.42 21.09
N ALA A 317 9.83 -20.61 21.54
CA ALA A 317 9.01 -20.89 22.73
C ALA A 317 7.93 -21.96 22.46
N GLY A 318 7.51 -22.12 21.22
CA GLY A 318 6.56 -23.14 20.78
C GLY A 318 5.69 -22.63 19.61
N PRO A 319 5.78 -23.24 18.41
CA PRO A 319 5.04 -22.78 17.22
C PRO A 319 3.52 -22.74 17.42
N HIS A 320 2.98 -23.61 18.26
CA HIS A 320 1.54 -23.72 18.54
C HIS A 320 1.00 -22.70 19.56
N LEU A 321 1.85 -21.85 20.16
CA LEU A 321 1.36 -20.80 21.05
C LEU A 321 0.49 -19.81 20.27
N PRO A 322 -0.68 -19.41 20.82
CA PRO A 322 -1.46 -18.32 20.27
C PRO A 322 -0.61 -17.05 20.18
N GLU A 323 -0.69 -16.35 19.06
CA GLU A 323 0.12 -15.18 18.73
C GLU A 323 0.03 -14.08 19.79
N SER A 324 -1.17 -13.78 20.31
CA SER A 324 -1.38 -12.78 21.36
C SER A 324 -0.66 -13.12 22.67
N VAL A 325 -0.57 -14.41 23.01
CA VAL A 325 0.13 -14.89 24.20
C VAL A 325 1.64 -14.80 23.99
N ALA A 326 2.12 -15.17 22.80
CA ALA A 326 3.53 -15.04 22.45
C ALA A 326 3.98 -13.57 22.45
N ALA A 327 3.15 -12.66 21.94
CA ALA A 327 3.40 -11.23 21.96
C ALA A 327 3.51 -10.65 23.37
N HIS A 328 2.58 -11.02 24.27
CA HIS A 328 2.65 -10.60 25.68
C HIS A 328 3.91 -11.13 26.38
N LYS A 329 4.27 -12.41 26.15
CA LYS A 329 5.49 -12.99 26.72
C LYS A 329 6.73 -12.31 26.19
N TRP A 330 6.81 -12.08 24.88
CA TRP A 330 7.92 -11.38 24.26
C TRP A 330 8.08 -9.96 24.80
N LEU A 331 6.96 -9.24 25.01
CA LEU A 331 6.97 -7.90 25.59
C LEU A 331 7.60 -7.93 27.00
N ALA A 332 7.17 -8.86 27.85
CA ALA A 332 7.63 -8.97 29.24
C ALA A 332 9.04 -9.57 29.40
N GLU A 333 9.44 -10.50 28.53
CA GLU A 333 10.69 -11.27 28.66
C GLU A 333 11.84 -10.71 27.81
N VAL A 334 11.55 -9.95 26.74
CA VAL A 334 12.56 -9.46 25.79
C VAL A 334 12.55 -7.94 25.69
N PHE A 335 11.41 -7.33 25.39
CA PHE A 335 11.31 -5.89 25.14
C PHE A 335 11.51 -5.06 26.42
N GLU A 336 10.67 -5.28 27.45
CA GLU A 336 10.72 -4.54 28.71
C GLU A 336 12.06 -4.68 29.44
N PRO A 337 12.70 -5.87 29.52
CA PRO A 337 14.02 -5.99 30.15
C PRO A 337 15.12 -5.28 29.38
N ALA A 338 15.09 -5.31 28.04
CA ALA A 338 16.09 -4.63 27.21
C ALA A 338 15.99 -3.11 27.33
N VAL A 339 14.78 -2.55 27.25
CA VAL A 339 14.54 -1.11 27.44
C VAL A 339 14.76 -0.69 28.89
N GLY A 340 14.37 -1.54 29.85
CA GLY A 340 14.52 -1.30 31.28
C GLY A 340 15.96 -1.16 31.75
N ARG A 341 16.92 -1.77 31.04
CA ARG A 341 18.36 -1.64 31.28
C ARG A 341 18.91 -0.24 31.00
N VAL A 342 18.20 0.57 30.21
CA VAL A 342 18.61 1.95 29.91
C VAL A 342 18.59 2.77 31.19
N PRO A 343 19.74 3.30 31.64
CA PRO A 343 19.83 4.16 32.82
C PRO A 343 18.88 5.35 32.70
N ALA A 344 18.28 5.78 33.82
CA ALA A 344 17.27 6.85 33.82
C ALA A 344 17.75 8.16 33.13
N HIS A 345 19.04 8.46 33.21
CA HIS A 345 19.64 9.66 32.59
C HIS A 345 19.86 9.54 31.07
N LEU A 346 19.70 8.36 30.47
CA LEU A 346 19.82 8.14 29.02
C LEU A 346 18.47 7.88 28.34
N ARG A 347 17.37 7.79 29.11
CA ARG A 347 16.02 7.50 28.59
C ARG A 347 15.43 8.64 27.76
N SER A 348 15.88 9.87 27.96
CA SER A 348 15.47 11.02 27.15
C SER A 348 16.14 11.06 25.78
N LYS A 349 17.15 10.23 25.53
CA LYS A 349 17.92 10.29 24.28
C LYS A 349 17.17 9.75 23.07
N ARG A 350 16.25 8.80 23.26
CA ARG A 350 15.47 8.12 22.23
C ARG A 350 14.20 7.53 22.82
N ASP A 351 13.14 7.43 22.03
CA ASP A 351 11.96 6.66 22.42
C ASP A 351 12.27 5.15 22.59
N ALA A 352 11.49 4.46 23.42
CA ALA A 352 11.64 3.05 23.73
C ALA A 352 11.62 2.16 22.48
N ALA A 353 10.76 2.48 21.50
CA ALA A 353 10.69 1.73 20.25
C ALA A 353 11.98 1.88 19.44
N GLN A 354 12.52 3.09 19.35
CA GLN A 354 13.76 3.37 18.63
C GLN A 354 14.98 2.74 19.31
N ILE A 355 15.07 2.80 20.64
CA ILE A 355 16.14 2.14 21.40
C ILE A 355 16.17 0.66 21.09
N PHE A 356 15.01 0.00 21.20
CA PHE A 356 14.94 -1.43 21.01
C PHE A 356 15.23 -1.83 19.55
N HIS A 357 14.79 -1.03 18.57
CA HIS A 357 15.16 -1.19 17.17
C HIS A 357 16.68 -1.19 16.94
N GLU A 358 17.39 -0.21 17.51
CA GLU A 358 18.85 -0.09 17.41
C GLU A 358 19.59 -1.20 18.18
N VAL A 359 19.06 -1.65 19.32
CA VAL A 359 19.60 -2.82 20.05
C VAL A 359 19.53 -4.09 19.20
N LEU A 360 18.41 -4.32 18.50
CA LEU A 360 18.27 -5.47 17.60
C LEU A 360 19.26 -5.39 16.42
N GLU A 361 19.53 -4.18 15.92
CA GLU A 361 20.57 -3.95 14.92
C GLU A 361 21.97 -4.29 15.42
N HIS A 362 22.32 -3.78 16.60
CA HIS A 362 23.61 -4.03 17.23
C HIS A 362 23.81 -5.52 17.52
N ARG A 363 22.77 -6.19 18.03
CA ARG A 363 22.77 -7.65 18.26
C ARG A 363 23.13 -8.44 17.00
N TRP A 364 22.60 -8.01 15.85
CA TRP A 364 22.90 -8.66 14.58
C TRP A 364 24.36 -8.48 14.16
N TYR A 365 24.86 -7.23 14.18
CA TYR A 365 26.27 -6.95 13.84
C TYR A 365 27.24 -7.69 14.79
N ALA A 366 26.93 -7.73 16.08
CA ALA A 366 27.71 -8.47 17.07
C ALA A 366 27.71 -9.98 16.78
N SER A 367 26.53 -10.55 16.49
CA SER A 367 26.41 -11.98 16.19
C SER A 367 27.16 -12.38 14.91
N GLN A 368 27.14 -11.51 13.88
CA GLN A 368 27.93 -11.70 12.65
C GLN A 368 29.44 -11.66 12.93
N ARG A 369 29.89 -10.65 13.69
CA ARG A 369 31.31 -10.47 14.01
C ARG A 369 31.87 -11.63 14.85
N GLU A 370 31.06 -12.17 15.76
CA GLU A 370 31.47 -13.23 16.68
C GLU A 370 31.17 -14.64 16.15
N ASN A 371 30.49 -14.75 15.02
CA ASN A 371 30.06 -16.01 14.41
C ASN A 371 29.32 -16.93 15.40
N ARG A 372 28.52 -16.33 16.28
CA ARG A 372 27.67 -16.99 17.29
C ARG A 372 26.48 -16.11 17.61
N GLU A 373 25.40 -16.69 18.15
CA GLU A 373 24.26 -15.92 18.62
C GLU A 373 24.64 -15.10 19.88
N VAL A 374 24.40 -13.79 19.82
CA VAL A 374 24.55 -12.87 20.96
C VAL A 374 23.18 -12.64 21.58
N SER A 375 23.09 -12.69 22.91
CA SER A 375 21.83 -12.47 23.62
C SER A 375 21.35 -11.02 23.49
N THR A 376 20.03 -10.80 23.52
CA THR A 376 19.46 -9.44 23.53
C THR A 376 19.97 -8.62 24.72
N GLU A 377 20.24 -9.28 25.84
CA GLU A 377 20.79 -8.68 27.05
C GLU A 377 22.21 -8.14 26.88
N ASP A 378 23.09 -8.95 26.30
CA ASP A 378 24.48 -8.57 26.02
C ASP A 378 24.52 -7.44 24.98
N ALA A 379 23.70 -7.57 23.93
CA ALA A 379 23.58 -6.54 22.89
C ALA A 379 23.03 -5.22 23.43
N ALA A 380 22.02 -5.24 24.30
CA ALA A 380 21.50 -4.03 24.94
C ALA A 380 22.58 -3.32 25.77
N THR A 381 23.37 -4.10 26.52
CA THR A 381 24.46 -3.56 27.36
C THR A 381 25.57 -2.97 26.51
N ALA A 382 25.96 -3.64 25.43
CA ALA A 382 26.97 -3.15 24.50
C ALA A 382 26.49 -1.89 23.78
N TYR A 383 25.28 -1.88 23.25
CA TYR A 383 24.67 -0.71 22.61
C TYR A 383 24.60 0.51 23.54
N ILE A 384 24.16 0.32 24.79
CA ILE A 384 24.09 1.41 25.78
C ILE A 384 25.47 2.04 25.98
N ASN A 385 26.50 1.21 26.14
CA ASN A 385 27.86 1.68 26.42
C ASN A 385 28.57 2.28 25.20
N GLU A 386 28.38 1.71 24.01
CA GLU A 386 29.11 2.04 22.80
C GLU A 386 28.45 3.16 21.98
N ILE A 387 27.11 3.24 21.99
CA ILE A 387 26.35 4.13 21.10
C ILE A 387 25.52 5.12 21.92
N LEU A 388 24.64 4.64 22.80
CA LEU A 388 23.64 5.50 23.46
C LEU A 388 24.29 6.60 24.35
N THR A 389 25.43 6.30 24.98
CA THR A 389 26.22 7.28 25.76
C THR A 389 26.83 8.40 24.90
N THR A 390 27.08 8.13 23.63
CA THR A 390 27.75 9.07 22.70
C THR A 390 26.78 9.93 21.90
N LEU A 391 25.51 9.53 21.83
CA LEU A 391 24.47 10.29 21.15
C LEU A 391 24.13 11.56 21.93
N PRO A 392 23.86 12.71 21.26
CA PRO A 392 23.26 13.86 21.93
C PRO A 392 21.88 13.47 22.49
N ASP A 393 21.42 14.17 23.53
CA ASP A 393 20.03 14.01 23.98
C ASP A 393 19.10 14.41 22.82
N GLU A 394 18.17 13.52 22.43
CA GLU A 394 16.98 14.02 21.75
C GLU A 394 16.32 15.00 22.70
N LEU A 395 16.26 16.26 22.27
CA LEU A 395 15.13 17.08 22.64
C LEU A 395 13.91 16.33 22.10
N LEU A 396 13.36 15.40 22.89
CA LEU A 396 11.93 15.29 23.05
C LEU A 396 11.50 16.72 23.20
N GLY A 397 11.05 17.32 22.09
CA GLY A 397 10.72 18.73 22.04
C GLY A 397 9.91 18.98 23.29
N ASP A 398 10.40 19.89 24.13
CA ASP A 398 9.61 20.37 25.26
C ASP A 398 8.21 20.56 24.67
N LEU A 399 7.27 19.74 25.13
CA LEU A 399 5.90 20.18 25.26
C LEU A 399 5.96 21.29 26.32
N ALA A 400 6.64 22.40 25.98
CA ALA A 400 6.18 23.70 26.34
C ALA A 400 4.72 23.63 25.96
N THR A 401 3.88 23.59 26.98
CA THR A 401 2.51 24.00 26.80
C THR A 401 2.66 25.42 26.27
N ILE A 402 2.65 25.59 24.94
CA ILE A 402 2.58 26.90 24.31
C ILE A 402 1.19 27.37 24.73
N GLY A 403 1.16 28.03 25.89
CA GLY A 403 -0.02 28.66 26.44
C GLY A 403 -0.30 29.88 25.58
N GLY A 404 -0.82 29.65 24.39
CA GLY A 404 -1.55 30.64 23.61
C GLY A 404 -3.01 30.21 23.58
N GLU A 405 -3.93 31.16 23.73
CA GLU A 405 -5.33 30.88 23.45
C GLU A 405 -5.44 30.54 21.95
N LEU A 406 -6.00 29.37 21.62
CA LEU A 406 -6.24 29.00 20.22
C LEU A 406 -7.17 30.04 19.58
N ARG A 407 -6.87 30.45 18.34
CA ARG A 407 -7.76 31.36 17.57
C ARG A 407 -9.18 30.80 17.46
N ASP A 408 -9.31 29.48 17.39
CA ASP A 408 -10.57 28.75 17.50
C ASP A 408 -10.40 27.48 18.35
N LYS A 409 -11.23 27.34 19.38
CA LYS A 409 -11.16 26.24 20.36
C LYS A 409 -11.48 24.86 19.75
N TYR A 410 -12.09 24.83 18.57
CA TYR A 410 -12.52 23.59 17.91
C TYR A 410 -11.76 23.24 16.63
N ASP A 411 -10.82 24.09 16.18
CA ASP A 411 -10.00 23.85 14.98
C ASP A 411 -8.52 24.22 15.21
N PRO A 412 -7.66 23.25 15.56
CA PRO A 412 -6.25 23.47 15.84
C PRO A 412 -5.41 23.88 14.61
N SER A 413 -5.93 23.76 13.39
CA SER A 413 -5.19 24.10 12.17
C SER A 413 -5.04 25.61 11.94
N LYS A 414 -5.78 26.41 12.71
CA LYS A 414 -5.86 27.88 12.59
C LYS A 414 -4.79 28.63 13.39
N GLY A 415 -3.94 27.92 14.13
CA GLY A 415 -2.86 28.51 14.93
C GLY A 415 -3.30 29.15 16.25
N PHE A 416 -2.33 29.72 16.97
CA PHE A 416 -2.52 30.44 18.23
C PHE A 416 -2.83 31.92 17.97
N VAL A 417 -3.35 32.64 18.96
CA VAL A 417 -3.37 34.10 18.94
C VAL A 417 -1.96 34.57 19.30
N ASP A 418 -1.14 34.91 18.30
CA ASP A 418 0.17 35.52 18.53
C ASP A 418 0.00 37.04 18.74
N GLU A 419 0.71 37.61 19.73
CA GLU A 419 0.67 39.05 20.07
C GLU A 419 1.55 39.94 19.19
N ASP A 420 2.34 39.39 18.27
CA ASP A 420 3.25 40.12 17.38
C ASP A 420 2.94 39.84 15.91
N ASP A 421 1.99 40.60 15.34
CA ASP A 421 1.45 40.45 13.97
C ASP A 421 2.04 41.48 12.99
N ASP A 422 3.31 41.83 13.11
CA ASP A 422 3.99 42.73 12.15
C ASP A 422 5.43 42.24 11.92
N ASP A 423 5.60 41.26 11.03
CA ASP A 423 6.67 41.19 10.01
C ASP A 423 6.69 39.79 9.39
N GLU A 424 6.23 39.68 8.13
CA GLU A 424 6.36 38.46 7.34
C GLU A 424 7.85 38.09 7.13
N PRO A 425 8.22 36.79 7.07
CA PRO A 425 9.59 36.37 6.84
C PRO A 425 10.10 36.82 5.46
N TYR A 426 11.17 37.61 5.43
CA TYR A 426 11.81 38.09 4.20
C TYR A 426 12.36 36.93 3.34
N ASP A 427 11.75 36.68 2.17
CA ASP A 427 12.24 35.74 1.14
C ASP A 427 12.92 36.51 -0.02
N PRO A 428 14.26 36.43 -0.16
CA PRO A 428 15.00 37.16 -1.19
C PRO A 428 14.78 36.66 -2.63
N TRP A 429 13.99 35.59 -2.84
CA TRP A 429 13.73 35.02 -4.17
C TRP A 429 12.38 35.44 -4.77
N GLU A 430 11.43 35.95 -3.98
CA GLU A 430 10.15 36.48 -4.48
C GLU A 430 10.22 37.95 -4.92
N ASP A 431 11.04 38.79 -4.27
CA ASP A 431 11.17 40.22 -4.62
C ASP A 431 11.90 40.46 -5.95
N GLY A 432 12.80 39.56 -6.35
CA GLY A 432 13.53 39.67 -7.62
C GLY A 432 12.69 39.40 -8.88
N ALA A 433 11.53 38.73 -8.73
CA ALA A 433 10.65 38.38 -9.84
C ALA A 433 9.59 39.47 -10.14
N ASN A 434 9.42 40.44 -9.24
CA ASN A 434 8.45 41.53 -9.35
C ASN A 434 9.09 42.92 -9.54
N ASP A 435 10.38 42.98 -9.88
CA ASP A 435 11.05 44.25 -10.21
C ASP A 435 10.45 44.84 -11.52
N PRO A 436 9.76 45.99 -11.47
CA PRO A 436 9.11 46.58 -12.64
C PRO A 436 10.09 47.10 -13.71
N ASP A 437 11.40 47.07 -13.46
CA ASP A 437 12.45 47.51 -14.39
C ASP A 437 13.11 46.36 -15.19
N ILE A 438 12.58 45.13 -15.12
CA ILE A 438 13.03 44.06 -16.02
C ILE A 438 12.52 44.34 -17.45
N GLU A 439 13.43 44.71 -18.36
CA GLU A 439 13.14 44.85 -19.80
C GLU A 439 12.56 43.54 -20.36
N VAL A 440 11.24 43.53 -20.53
CA VAL A 440 10.53 42.49 -21.27
C VAL A 440 10.91 42.65 -22.75
N MET A 441 11.66 41.69 -23.31
CA MET A 441 11.89 41.64 -24.76
C MET A 441 10.57 41.32 -25.48
N GLU A 442 9.77 42.33 -25.73
CA GLU A 442 8.65 42.25 -26.65
C GLU A 442 9.21 42.17 -28.08
N THR A 443 8.89 41.07 -28.75
CA THR A 443 9.18 40.70 -30.16
C THR A 443 10.54 40.02 -30.45
N PHE A 444 10.47 38.68 -30.53
CA PHE A 444 11.47 37.86 -31.21
C PHE A 444 11.46 38.13 -32.73
N ASP A 445 12.33 39.01 -33.23
CA ASP A 445 12.52 39.19 -34.68
C ASP A 445 13.35 38.05 -35.29
N ILE A 446 12.63 37.01 -35.72
CA ILE A 446 13.18 35.84 -36.42
C ILE A 446 13.93 36.21 -37.71
N ASN A 447 13.62 37.34 -38.36
CA ASN A 447 14.30 37.76 -39.59
C ASN A 447 15.70 38.35 -39.28
N ALA A 448 15.87 39.03 -38.15
CA ALA A 448 17.17 39.52 -37.69
C ALA A 448 18.14 38.37 -37.36
N LEU A 449 17.65 37.29 -36.75
CA LEU A 449 18.44 36.09 -36.45
C LEU A 449 18.83 35.31 -37.72
N ARG A 450 17.94 35.23 -38.73
CA ARG A 450 18.24 34.61 -40.03
C ARG A 450 19.30 35.40 -40.83
N ALA A 451 19.28 36.73 -40.80
CA ALA A 451 20.31 37.56 -41.42
C ALA A 451 21.69 37.40 -40.74
N LYS A 452 21.70 37.22 -39.41
CA LYS A 452 22.92 36.98 -38.62
C LYS A 452 23.51 35.58 -38.87
N ALA A 453 22.66 34.57 -39.12
CA ALA A 453 23.09 33.23 -39.51
C ALA A 453 23.63 33.16 -40.94
N ALA A 454 23.07 33.92 -41.89
CA ALA A 454 23.55 33.97 -43.28
C ALA A 454 24.94 34.63 -43.40
N LYS A 455 25.26 35.62 -42.56
CA LYS A 455 26.60 36.26 -42.50
C LYS A 455 27.69 35.38 -41.86
N LYS A 456 27.33 34.25 -41.24
CA LYS A 456 28.28 33.35 -40.57
C LYS A 456 28.64 32.10 -41.39
N LYS A 457 28.09 31.97 -42.60
CA LYS A 457 28.38 30.87 -43.55
C LYS A 457 28.90 31.36 -44.93
N GLY A 458 29.35 32.61 -45.01
CA GLY A 458 30.03 33.17 -46.19
C GLY A 458 31.52 33.31 -45.96
#